data_AF-A0A147K153-F1
#
_entry.id   AF-A0A147K153-F1
#
_cell.length_a   1.000
_cell.length_b   1.000
_cell.length_c   1.000
_cell.angle_alpha   90.00
_cell.angle_beta   90.00
_cell.angle_gamma   90.00
#
_symmetry.space_group_name_H-M   'P 1'
#
loop_
_entity.id
_entity.type
_entity.pdbx_description
1 polymer ?
#
loop_
_entity_poly.entity_id
_entity_poly.type
_entity_poly.pdbx_seq_one_letter_code
_entity_poly.pdbx_strand_id
1 'polypeptide(L)'
;MDELTFRIAYAGFAVALFTVLFLVFSHRLDRKTFLTPVTVGFIFSAITAQFIGGGVASPLFGGILTGYLIKNITKWSTLFRAGALNATLTLAALFVPLHITLYNTGLSDLLAMIATAGYNLSAEQFLYLLMGNFLLYYVTIFVVITGLGTILGSYLRRILLPTTAKAAVEPAGGGSPSRPQSIYLTRLDEINGSG
;
A
#
# COMPACT_ATOMS: atom_id res chain seq x y z
N MET A 1 -6.57 9.23 35.20
CA MET A 1 -7.40 9.46 33.99
C MET A 1 -8.68 8.62 34.04
N ASP A 2 -9.84 9.21 33.76
CA ASP A 2 -11.12 8.51 33.62
C ASP A 2 -11.31 7.91 32.21
N GLU A 3 -12.34 7.07 32.06
CA GLU A 3 -12.61 6.33 30.83
C GLU A 3 -12.95 7.22 29.62
N LEU A 4 -13.74 8.28 29.82
CA LEU A 4 -14.10 9.18 28.72
C LEU A 4 -12.85 9.89 28.20
N THR A 5 -12.03 10.40 29.10
CA THR A 5 -10.76 11.05 28.76
C THR A 5 -9.82 10.10 28.03
N PHE A 6 -9.70 8.85 28.47
CA PHE A 6 -8.88 7.82 27.79
C PHE A 6 -9.35 7.59 26.35
N ARG A 7 -10.66 7.39 26.15
CA ARG A 7 -11.25 7.12 24.83
C ARG A 7 -11.06 8.28 23.87
N ILE A 8 -11.32 9.51 24.33
CA ILE A 8 -11.14 10.72 23.52
C ILE A 8 -9.67 10.91 23.14
N ALA A 9 -8.75 10.73 24.09
CA ALA A 9 -7.32 10.87 23.82
C ALA A 9 -6.82 9.84 22.79
N TYR A 10 -7.20 8.57 22.95
CA TYR A 10 -6.83 7.51 22.00
C TYR A 10 -7.45 7.75 20.61
N ALA A 11 -8.75 8.04 20.54
CA ALA A 11 -9.45 8.32 19.29
C ALA A 11 -8.84 9.51 18.55
N GLY A 12 -8.64 10.62 19.27
CA GLY A 12 -8.08 11.85 18.73
C GLY A 12 -6.69 11.63 18.16
N PHE A 13 -5.84 10.90 18.89
CA PHE A 13 -4.51 10.56 18.41
C PHE A 13 -4.54 9.67 17.17
N ALA A 14 -5.33 8.60 17.18
CA ALA A 14 -5.41 7.66 16.06
C ALA A 14 -5.91 8.38 14.78
N VAL A 15 -6.99 9.16 14.89
CA VAL A 15 -7.54 9.94 13.77
C VAL A 15 -6.51 10.93 13.25
N ALA A 16 -5.83 11.67 14.14
CA ALA A 16 -4.80 12.62 13.75
C ALA A 16 -3.65 11.93 13.01
N LEU A 17 -3.16 10.81 13.55
CA LEU A 17 -2.06 10.06 12.94
C LEU A 17 -2.44 9.55 11.55
N PHE A 18 -3.56 8.83 11.41
CA PHE A 18 -3.96 8.29 10.11
C PHE A 18 -4.23 9.40 9.10
N THR A 19 -4.84 10.52 9.52
CA THR A 19 -5.02 11.70 8.67
C THR A 19 -3.68 12.22 8.15
N VAL A 20 -2.69 12.39 9.03
CA VAL A 20 -1.34 12.82 8.65
C VAL A 20 -0.68 11.82 7.70
N LEU A 21 -0.76 10.52 7.97
CA LEU A 21 -0.18 9.49 7.10
C LEU A 21 -0.82 9.51 5.70
N PHE A 22 -2.15 9.56 5.61
CA PHE A 22 -2.86 9.66 4.34
C PHE A 22 -2.47 10.93 3.59
N LEU A 23 -2.42 12.08 4.25
CA LEU A 23 -2.00 13.33 3.62
C LEU A 23 -0.56 13.25 3.11
N VAL A 24 0.39 12.86 3.96
CA VAL A 24 1.81 12.82 3.62
C VAL A 24 2.10 11.89 2.45
N PHE A 25 1.51 10.68 2.46
CA PHE A 25 1.79 9.68 1.43
C PHE A 25 0.95 9.87 0.17
N SER A 26 -0.25 10.45 0.23
CA SER A 26 -1.07 10.72 -0.96
C SER A 26 -0.76 12.03 -1.68
N HIS A 27 -0.23 13.07 -1.00
CA HIS A 27 -0.15 14.45 -1.49
C HIS A 27 0.62 14.65 -2.81
N ARG A 28 1.39 13.65 -3.29
CA ARG A 28 2.11 13.72 -4.57
C ARG A 28 2.00 12.45 -5.42
N LEU A 29 1.04 11.59 -5.10
CA LEU A 29 0.77 10.41 -5.89
C LEU A 29 -0.35 10.73 -6.89
N ASP A 30 -0.09 10.50 -8.17
CA ASP A 30 -1.12 10.54 -9.19
C ASP A 30 -2.13 9.40 -8.94
N ARG A 31 -3.37 9.77 -8.60
CA ARG A 31 -4.42 8.80 -8.27
C ARG A 31 -4.62 7.78 -9.39
N LYS A 32 -4.54 8.17 -10.66
CA LYS A 32 -4.78 7.24 -11.78
C LYS A 32 -3.69 6.18 -11.88
N THR A 33 -2.45 6.56 -11.60
CA THR A 33 -1.29 5.66 -11.68
C THR A 33 -1.16 4.76 -10.46
N PHE A 34 -1.47 5.27 -9.26
CA PHE A 34 -1.14 4.58 -8.00
C PHE A 34 -2.32 3.94 -7.28
N LEU A 35 -3.57 4.38 -7.50
CA LEU A 35 -4.71 3.89 -6.73
C LEU A 35 -4.90 2.37 -6.92
N THR A 36 -4.96 1.89 -8.16
CA THR A 36 -5.16 0.46 -8.43
C THR A 36 -4.01 -0.40 -7.88
N PRO A 37 -2.72 -0.11 -8.15
CA PRO A 37 -1.61 -0.88 -7.55
C PRO A 37 -1.62 -0.90 -6.02
N VAL A 38 -1.94 0.22 -5.38
CA VAL A 38 -1.99 0.33 -3.92
C VAL A 38 -3.16 -0.48 -3.37
N THR A 39 -4.35 -0.37 -3.95
CA THR A 39 -5.53 -1.12 -3.53
C THR A 39 -5.33 -2.62 -3.71
N VAL A 40 -4.77 -3.06 -4.84
CA VAL A 40 -4.50 -4.49 -5.08
C VAL A 40 -3.49 -5.02 -4.09
N GLY A 41 -2.40 -4.29 -3.83
CA GLY A 41 -1.41 -4.68 -2.83
C GLY A 41 -2.00 -4.73 -1.41
N PHE A 42 -2.87 -3.79 -1.05
CA PHE A 42 -3.59 -3.78 0.23
C PHE A 42 -4.49 -5.01 0.40
N ILE A 43 -5.32 -5.31 -0.60
CA ILE A 43 -6.20 -6.49 -0.58
C ILE A 43 -5.35 -7.76 -0.46
N PHE A 44 -4.25 -7.83 -1.21
CA PHE A 44 -3.34 -8.96 -1.14
C PHE A 44 -2.67 -9.12 0.24
N SER A 45 -2.26 -8.01 0.88
CA SER A 45 -1.80 -8.04 2.27
C SER A 45 -2.89 -8.57 3.20
N ALA A 46 -4.11 -8.06 3.11
CA ALA A 46 -5.22 -8.49 3.96
C ALA A 46 -5.50 -10.01 3.82
N ILE A 47 -5.48 -10.52 2.59
CA ILE A 47 -5.67 -11.95 2.30
C ILE A 47 -4.50 -12.77 2.86
N THR A 48 -3.25 -12.40 2.55
CA THR A 48 -2.06 -13.15 2.99
C THR A 48 -1.90 -13.16 4.51
N ALA A 49 -2.36 -12.12 5.22
CA ALA A 49 -2.38 -12.10 6.68
C ALA A 49 -3.21 -13.24 7.28
N GLN A 50 -4.25 -13.73 6.58
CA GLN A 50 -5.07 -14.85 7.02
C GLN A 50 -4.34 -16.20 6.91
N PHE A 51 -3.37 -16.31 5.98
CA PHE A 51 -2.67 -17.58 5.71
C PHE A 51 -1.32 -17.69 6.42
N ILE A 52 -0.60 -16.58 6.57
CA ILE A 52 0.79 -16.56 7.04
C ILE A 52 0.88 -16.00 8.48
N GLY A 53 -0.25 -15.60 9.06
CA GLY A 53 -0.32 -14.86 10.32
C GLY A 53 -0.07 -13.37 10.10
N GLY A 54 -0.76 -12.52 10.87
CA GLY A 54 -0.77 -11.05 10.74
C GLY A 54 0.54 -10.31 11.07
N GLY A 55 1.69 -10.94 10.84
CA GLY A 55 3.02 -10.35 11.05
C GLY A 55 3.53 -9.56 9.84
N VAL A 56 4.83 -9.24 9.86
CA VAL A 56 5.51 -8.37 8.87
C VAL A 56 5.55 -8.91 7.44
N ALA A 57 5.31 -10.22 7.23
CA ALA A 57 5.39 -10.84 5.91
C ALA A 57 4.24 -10.40 4.98
N SER A 58 3.01 -10.34 5.50
CA SER A 58 1.84 -9.86 4.74
C SER A 58 2.00 -8.43 4.18
N PRO A 59 2.35 -7.40 4.99
CA PRO A 59 2.56 -6.04 4.50
C PRO A 59 3.78 -5.95 3.55
N LEU A 60 4.78 -6.80 3.72
CA LEU A 60 5.89 -6.90 2.76
C LEU A 60 5.39 -7.38 1.39
N PHE A 61 4.65 -8.48 1.34
CA PHE A 61 4.18 -9.04 0.07
C PHE A 61 3.20 -8.13 -0.66
N GLY A 62 2.28 -7.47 0.06
CA GLY A 62 1.42 -6.46 -0.56
C GLY A 62 2.22 -5.27 -1.09
N GLY A 63 3.27 -4.86 -0.38
CA GLY A 63 4.22 -3.86 -0.89
C GLY A 63 4.88 -4.33 -2.19
N ILE A 64 5.42 -5.54 -2.22
CA ILE A 64 6.03 -6.14 -3.42
C ILE A 64 5.03 -6.14 -4.58
N LEU A 65 3.78 -6.55 -4.35
CA LEU A 65 2.77 -6.56 -5.39
C LEU A 65 2.40 -5.14 -5.86
N THR A 66 2.24 -4.17 -4.95
CA THR A 66 2.05 -2.76 -5.30
C THR A 66 3.17 -2.27 -6.21
N GLY A 67 4.42 -2.54 -5.84
CA GLY A 67 5.61 -2.14 -6.60
C GLY A 67 5.68 -2.79 -7.97
N TYR A 68 5.37 -4.07 -8.03
CA TYR A 68 5.36 -4.85 -9.27
C TYR A 68 4.32 -4.33 -10.25
N LEU A 69 3.18 -3.82 -9.78
CA LEU A 69 2.10 -3.33 -10.64
C LEU A 69 2.31 -1.88 -11.13
N ILE A 70 3.14 -1.09 -10.44
CA ILE A 70 3.45 0.28 -10.87
C ILE A 70 4.33 0.26 -12.13
N LYS A 71 3.84 0.87 -13.20
CA LYS A 71 4.51 0.95 -14.50
C LYS A 71 5.29 2.26 -14.63
N ASN A 72 6.46 2.21 -15.27
CA ASN A 72 7.22 3.38 -15.74
C ASN A 72 7.63 4.42 -14.66
N ILE A 73 7.61 4.05 -13.38
CA ILE A 73 8.10 4.89 -12.29
C ILE A 73 9.42 4.31 -11.77
N THR A 74 10.47 5.13 -11.79
CA THR A 74 11.80 4.74 -11.29
C THR A 74 12.21 5.42 -10.00
N LYS A 75 11.52 6.51 -9.63
CA LYS A 75 11.85 7.30 -8.45
C LYS A 75 11.48 6.55 -7.17
N TRP A 76 12.51 6.23 -6.38
CA TRP A 76 12.38 5.45 -5.15
C TRP A 76 11.46 6.10 -4.12
N SER A 77 11.49 7.44 -3.99
CA SER A 77 10.60 8.14 -3.06
C SER A 77 9.12 8.08 -3.46
N THR A 78 8.81 8.01 -4.75
CA THR A 78 7.42 7.84 -5.22
C THR A 78 6.94 6.41 -4.96
N LEU A 79 7.79 5.42 -5.25
CA LEU A 79 7.51 4.01 -4.95
C LEU A 79 7.32 3.78 -3.45
N PHE A 80 8.22 4.32 -2.62
CA PHE A 80 8.12 4.25 -1.17
C PHE A 80 6.80 4.86 -0.67
N ARG A 81 6.40 6.04 -1.18
CA ARG A 81 5.11 6.67 -0.84
C ARG A 81 3.92 5.79 -1.19
N ALA A 82 3.93 5.13 -2.34
CA ALA A 82 2.86 4.20 -2.72
C ALA A 82 2.78 3.01 -1.75
N GLY A 83 3.93 2.43 -1.39
CA GLY A 83 4.00 1.38 -0.37
C GLY A 83 3.56 1.86 1.01
N ALA A 84 3.97 3.04 1.42
CA ALA A 84 3.55 3.65 2.69
C ALA A 84 2.04 3.93 2.73
N LEU A 85 1.43 4.28 1.59
CA LEU A 85 -0.03 4.42 1.48
C LEU A 85 -0.75 3.07 1.62
N ASN A 86 -0.20 2.00 1.02
CA ASN A 86 -0.67 0.63 1.24
C ASN A 86 -0.57 0.24 2.73
N ALA A 87 0.57 0.49 3.37
CA ALA A 87 0.75 0.26 4.81
C ALA A 87 -0.29 1.03 5.63
N THR A 88 -0.56 2.29 5.29
CA THR A 88 -1.54 3.12 5.99
C THR A 88 -2.95 2.52 5.91
N LEU A 89 -3.35 2.00 4.74
CA LEU A 89 -4.63 1.28 4.58
C LEU A 89 -4.66 -0.02 5.38
N THR A 90 -3.58 -0.80 5.35
CA THR A 90 -3.45 -2.05 6.09
C THR A 90 -3.57 -1.81 7.60
N LEU A 91 -2.86 -0.81 8.12
CA LEU A 91 -2.93 -0.42 9.52
C LEU A 91 -4.32 0.10 9.88
N ALA A 92 -4.95 0.93 9.05
CA ALA A 92 -6.31 1.39 9.30
C ALA A 92 -7.29 0.20 9.43
N ALA A 93 -7.17 -0.81 8.56
CA ALA A 93 -7.99 -2.02 8.63
C ALA A 93 -7.74 -2.86 9.90
N LEU A 94 -6.54 -2.80 10.48
CA LEU A 94 -6.20 -3.47 11.74
C LEU A 94 -6.67 -2.67 12.96
N PHE A 95 -6.49 -1.35 12.95
CA PHE A 95 -6.72 -0.48 14.09
C PHE A 95 -8.18 -0.06 14.26
N VAL A 96 -8.98 -0.02 13.20
CA VAL A 96 -10.43 0.28 13.31
C VAL A 96 -11.15 -0.77 14.18
N PRO A 97 -10.99 -2.09 13.95
CA PRO A 97 -11.54 -3.10 14.84
C PRO A 97 -11.03 -2.98 16.29
N LEU A 98 -9.73 -2.71 16.48
CA LEU A 98 -9.16 -2.50 17.81
C LEU A 98 -9.83 -1.32 18.54
N HIS A 99 -10.09 -0.23 17.82
CA HIS A 99 -10.80 0.92 18.36
C HIS A 99 -12.23 0.57 18.79
N ILE A 100 -12.95 -0.22 17.98
CA ILE A 100 -14.29 -0.72 18.32
C ILE A 100 -14.25 -1.59 19.57
N THR A 101 -13.27 -2.50 19.67
CA THR A 101 -13.09 -3.33 20.87
C THR A 101 -12.80 -2.47 22.10
N LEU A 102 -11.88 -1.51 22.02
CA LEU A 102 -11.56 -0.60 23.13
C LEU A 102 -12.75 0.28 23.53
N TYR A 103 -13.65 0.58 22.59
CA TYR A 103 -14.87 1.32 22.89
C TYR A 103 -15.92 0.46 23.59
N ASN A 104 -16.00 -0.84 23.25
CA ASN A 104 -16.97 -1.77 23.82
C ASN A 104 -16.50 -2.40 25.12
N THR A 105 -15.20 -2.59 25.31
CA THR A 105 -14.60 -3.11 26.54
C THR A 105 -14.31 -1.95 27.49
N GLY A 106 -14.83 -2.02 28.72
CA GLY A 106 -14.57 -0.97 29.72
C GLY A 106 -13.09 -0.82 30.02
N LEU A 107 -12.63 0.41 30.29
CA LEU A 107 -11.22 0.66 30.66
C LEU A 107 -10.79 -0.16 31.88
N SER A 108 -11.68 -0.35 32.86
CA SER A 108 -11.43 -1.21 34.02
C SER A 108 -11.13 -2.66 33.63
N ASP A 109 -11.89 -3.19 32.67
CA ASP A 109 -11.77 -4.58 32.23
C ASP A 109 -10.50 -4.79 31.41
N LEU A 110 -10.14 -3.80 30.58
CA LEU A 110 -8.86 -3.79 29.86
C LEU A 110 -7.68 -3.80 30.82
N LEU A 111 -7.70 -2.92 31.84
CA LEU A 111 -6.64 -2.88 32.85
C LEU A 111 -6.59 -4.17 33.69
N ALA A 112 -7.75 -4.77 34.00
CA ALA A 112 -7.81 -6.05 34.68
C ALA A 112 -7.20 -7.20 33.84
N MET A 113 -7.50 -7.26 32.54
CA MET A 113 -6.89 -8.23 31.62
C MET A 113 -5.37 -8.04 31.48
N ILE A 114 -4.88 -6.82 31.57
CA ILE A 114 -3.45 -6.53 31.53
C ILE A 114 -2.77 -6.90 32.85
N ALA A 115 -3.46 -6.69 33.97
CA ALA A 115 -3.01 -7.10 35.29
C ALA A 115 -2.87 -8.63 35.41
N THR A 116 -3.79 -9.41 34.81
CA THR A 116 -3.66 -10.88 34.77
C THR A 116 -2.47 -11.35 33.93
N ALA A 117 -2.02 -10.54 32.96
CA ALA A 117 -0.79 -10.76 32.22
C ALA A 117 0.49 -10.33 32.98
N GLY A 118 0.38 -9.89 34.23
CA GLY A 118 1.51 -9.53 35.10
C GLY A 118 1.92 -8.06 35.05
N TYR A 119 1.16 -7.20 34.37
CA TYR A 119 1.45 -5.78 34.24
C TYR A 119 0.51 -4.93 35.11
N ASN A 120 1.04 -4.28 36.13
CA ASN A 120 0.28 -3.32 36.94
C ASN A 120 0.47 -1.91 36.38
N LEU A 121 -0.41 -1.51 35.46
CA LEU A 121 -0.32 -0.23 34.74
C LEU A 121 -1.47 0.68 35.13
N SER A 122 -1.18 1.97 35.30
CA SER A 122 -2.21 3.00 35.34
C SER A 122 -2.82 3.19 33.95
N ALA A 123 -4.03 3.76 33.87
CA ALA A 123 -4.67 4.11 32.60
C ALA A 123 -3.78 5.00 31.71
N GLU A 124 -3.00 5.89 32.32
CA GLU A 124 -2.08 6.80 31.63
C GLU A 124 -0.88 6.06 31.04
N GLN A 125 -0.31 5.13 31.81
CA GLN A 125 0.77 4.27 31.33
C GLN A 125 0.29 3.35 30.22
N PHE A 126 -0.92 2.80 30.36
CA PHE A 126 -1.53 1.97 29.33
C PHE A 126 -1.77 2.76 28.05
N LEU A 127 -2.32 3.98 28.14
CA LEU A 127 -2.51 4.86 26.98
C LEU A 127 -1.19 5.19 26.29
N TYR A 128 -0.15 5.50 27.06
CA TYR A 128 1.18 5.77 26.53
C TYR A 128 1.77 4.54 25.81
N LEU A 129 1.64 3.35 26.39
CA LEU A 129 2.08 2.10 25.76
C LEU A 129 1.32 1.82 24.48
N LEU A 130 0.00 2.01 24.50
CA LEU A 130 -0.87 1.79 23.34
C LEU A 130 -0.55 2.75 22.20
N MET A 131 -0.40 4.05 22.49
CA MET A 131 -0.12 5.06 21.47
C MET A 131 1.35 5.04 21.00
N GLY A 132 2.29 5.00 21.94
CA GLY A 132 3.72 5.09 21.67
C GLY A 132 4.31 3.77 21.21
N ASN A 133 4.26 2.75 22.06
CA ASN A 133 4.95 1.49 21.79
C ASN A 133 4.20 0.57 20.84
N PHE A 134 2.88 0.61 20.82
CA PHE A 134 2.11 -0.21 19.91
C PHE A 134 1.87 0.56 18.61
N LEU A 135 1.09 1.64 18.66
CA LEU A 135 0.59 2.28 17.45
C LEU A 135 1.71 2.91 16.59
N LEU A 136 2.59 3.73 17.17
CA LEU A 136 3.70 4.34 16.40
C LEU A 136 4.74 3.31 15.93
N TYR A 137 5.06 2.30 16.74
CA TYR A 137 6.00 1.24 16.36
C TYR A 137 5.50 0.43 15.17
N TYR A 138 4.25 -0.08 15.25
CA TYR A 138 3.64 -0.84 14.16
C TYR A 138 3.48 0.02 12.91
N VAL A 139 3.07 1.28 13.05
CA VAL A 139 2.99 2.23 11.94
C VAL A 139 4.34 2.37 11.24
N THR A 140 5.40 2.60 12.01
CA THR A 140 6.75 2.80 11.48
C THR A 140 7.23 1.56 10.74
N ILE A 141 7.10 0.38 11.35
CA ILE A 141 7.54 -0.88 10.76
C ILE A 141 6.78 -1.18 9.48
N PHE A 142 5.45 -1.07 9.50
CA PHE A 142 4.63 -1.40 8.33
C PHE A 142 4.92 -0.42 7.18
N VAL A 143 5.02 0.88 7.48
CA VAL A 143 5.38 1.90 6.48
C VAL A 143 6.73 1.60 5.84
N VAL A 144 7.75 1.28 6.64
CA VAL A 144 9.09 0.96 6.14
C VAL A 144 9.06 -0.32 5.32
N ILE A 145 8.48 -1.40 5.85
CA ILE A 145 8.48 -2.71 5.20
C ILE A 145 7.69 -2.70 3.89
N THR A 146 6.48 -2.15 3.87
CA THR A 146 5.68 -2.06 2.64
C THR A 146 6.28 -1.07 1.65
N GLY A 147 6.87 0.03 2.14
CA GLY A 147 7.61 0.99 1.32
C GLY A 147 8.81 0.35 0.60
N LEU A 148 9.64 -0.39 1.33
CA LEU A 148 10.77 -1.16 0.79
C LEU A 148 10.30 -2.30 -0.12
N GLY A 149 9.24 -3.02 0.26
CA GLY A 149 8.61 -4.03 -0.56
C GLY A 149 8.18 -3.47 -1.92
N THR A 150 7.63 -2.26 -1.94
CA THR A 150 7.21 -1.59 -3.18
C THR A 150 8.40 -1.24 -4.08
N ILE A 151 9.53 -0.84 -3.50
CA ILE A 151 10.76 -0.63 -4.26
C ILE A 151 11.25 -1.96 -4.85
N LEU A 152 11.30 -3.02 -4.04
CA LEU A 152 11.72 -4.35 -4.45
C LEU A 152 10.82 -4.91 -5.57
N GLY A 153 9.51 -4.80 -5.44
CA GLY A 153 8.55 -5.24 -6.45
C GLY A 153 8.73 -4.53 -7.80
N SER A 154 8.98 -3.21 -7.75
CA SER A 154 9.28 -2.44 -8.98
C SER A 154 10.60 -2.89 -9.62
N TYR A 155 11.61 -3.22 -8.81
CA TYR A 155 12.89 -3.75 -9.28
C TYR A 155 12.73 -5.14 -9.92
N LEU A 156 12.00 -6.05 -9.26
CA LEU A 156 11.68 -7.38 -9.78
C LEU A 156 10.95 -7.30 -11.13
N ARG A 157 9.99 -6.38 -11.26
CA ARG A 157 9.29 -6.14 -12.54
C ARG A 157 10.28 -5.83 -13.66
N ARG A 158 11.31 -5.00 -13.41
CA ARG A 158 12.28 -4.61 -14.45
C ARG A 158 13.19 -5.76 -14.87
N ILE A 159 13.51 -6.67 -13.95
CA ILE A 159 14.30 -7.86 -14.26
C ILE A 159 13.47 -8.85 -15.07
N LEU A 160 12.23 -9.12 -14.66
CA LEU A 160 11.37 -10.15 -15.25
C LEU A 160 10.69 -9.69 -16.54
N LEU A 161 10.35 -8.41 -16.64
CA LEU A 161 9.73 -7.76 -17.78
C LEU A 161 10.58 -6.54 -18.17
N PRO A 162 11.82 -6.76 -18.65
CA PRO A 162 12.63 -5.65 -19.12
C PRO A 162 11.85 -4.94 -20.21
N THR A 163 11.78 -3.61 -20.14
CA THR A 163 11.02 -2.74 -21.05
C THR A 163 11.59 -2.73 -22.48
N THR A 164 12.33 -3.77 -22.85
CA THR A 164 12.87 -4.09 -24.17
C THR A 164 12.03 -5.16 -24.86
N ALA A 165 10.73 -4.87 -25.04
CA ALA A 165 10.11 -5.00 -26.36
C ALA A 165 10.60 -3.84 -27.25
N LYS A 166 11.93 -3.69 -27.33
CA LYS A 166 12.67 -2.67 -28.08
C LYS A 166 13.83 -3.29 -28.86
N ALA A 167 13.78 -4.62 -29.04
CA ALA A 167 14.73 -5.43 -29.80
C ALA A 167 14.00 -6.48 -30.65
N ALA A 168 12.80 -6.16 -31.14
CA ALA A 168 12.16 -6.91 -32.21
C ALA A 168 12.02 -5.98 -33.41
N VAL A 169 12.74 -6.31 -34.48
CA VAL A 169 12.81 -5.68 -35.81
C VAL A 169 13.77 -4.48 -35.94
N GLU A 170 15.08 -4.77 -35.86
CA GLU A 170 16.02 -4.16 -36.80
C GLU A 170 16.57 -5.31 -37.67
N PRO A 171 16.22 -5.42 -38.96
CA PRO A 171 16.81 -6.42 -39.82
C PRO A 171 18.26 -6.03 -40.09
N ALA A 172 19.15 -7.01 -40.01
CA ALA A 172 20.51 -6.89 -40.50
C ALA A 172 20.50 -6.48 -41.99
N GLY A 173 21.17 -5.38 -42.33
CA GLY A 173 21.42 -4.99 -43.72
C GLY A 173 21.36 -3.47 -43.93
N GLY A 174 22.50 -2.86 -44.21
CA GLY A 174 22.66 -1.42 -44.33
C GLY A 174 21.99 -0.77 -45.55
N GLY A 175 21.88 0.55 -45.50
CA GLY A 175 21.50 1.39 -46.64
C GLY A 175 20.64 2.59 -46.26
N SER A 176 21.07 3.76 -46.73
CA SER A 176 20.51 5.13 -46.58
C SER A 176 18.97 5.29 -46.70
N PRO A 177 18.37 6.37 -46.16
CA PRO A 177 16.93 6.51 -45.98
C PRO A 177 16.21 7.15 -47.19
N SER A 178 15.06 6.61 -47.56
CA SER A 178 14.06 7.29 -48.39
C SER A 178 12.66 7.19 -47.76
N ARG A 179 12.18 8.32 -47.24
CA ARG A 179 10.75 8.60 -46.96
C ARG A 179 9.96 8.69 -48.29
N PRO A 180 8.62 8.88 -48.30
CA PRO A 180 7.53 8.40 -47.44
C PRO A 180 6.31 7.89 -48.27
N GLN A 181 5.44 7.01 -47.72
CA GLN A 181 4.07 6.80 -48.26
C GLN A 181 3.12 6.64 -47.07
N SER A 182 2.44 7.69 -46.59
CA SER A 182 1.15 8.21 -47.04
C SER A 182 0.06 7.14 -47.19
N ILE A 183 -0.92 7.18 -46.27
CA ILE A 183 -2.36 7.05 -46.49
C ILE A 183 -2.82 5.76 -47.20
N TYR A 184 -3.61 4.93 -46.51
CA TYR A 184 -4.91 4.40 -47.00
C TYR A 184 -5.50 3.44 -45.95
N LEU A 185 -6.28 4.00 -45.03
CA LEU A 185 -7.52 3.34 -44.60
C LEU A 185 -8.60 3.77 -45.62
N THR A 186 -9.60 2.90 -45.81
CA THR A 186 -10.89 3.10 -46.51
C THR A 186 -10.99 2.56 -47.94
N ARG A 187 -11.39 1.29 -48.06
CA ARG A 187 -12.60 0.81 -48.78
C ARG A 187 -12.57 -0.72 -48.83
N LEU A 188 -13.08 -1.34 -47.78
CA LEU A 188 -13.65 -2.68 -47.82
C LEU A 188 -15.13 -2.45 -47.58
N ASP A 189 -15.87 -2.22 -48.66
CA ASP A 189 -17.31 -2.41 -48.82
C ASP A 189 -17.63 -1.99 -50.26
N GLU A 190 -18.44 -2.80 -50.93
CA GLU A 190 -18.71 -2.84 -52.38
C GLU A 190 -17.76 -3.72 -53.20
N ILE A 191 -18.37 -4.62 -53.98
CA ILE A 191 -17.79 -5.76 -54.72
C ILE A 191 -17.66 -7.05 -53.90
N ASN A 192 -18.77 -7.43 -53.25
CA ASN A 192 -19.22 -8.82 -53.27
C ASN A 192 -20.75 -8.82 -53.43
N GLY A 193 -21.22 -9.06 -54.65
CA GLY A 193 -22.63 -9.03 -55.01
C GLY A 193 -22.86 -9.28 -56.50
N SER A 194 -22.45 -10.46 -56.97
CA SER A 194 -22.90 -11.05 -58.23
C SER A 194 -24.28 -11.67 -58.02
N GLY A 195 -25.25 -11.29 -58.86
CA GLY A 195 -26.61 -11.85 -58.93
C GLY A 195 -27.49 -11.02 -59.85
#